data_AF-Q5KT78-F1
#
_entry.id   AF-Q5KT78-F1
#
_cell.length_a   1.000
_cell.length_b   1.000
_cell.length_c   1.000
_cell.angle_alpha   90.00
_cell.angle_beta   90.00
_cell.angle_gamma   90.00
#
_symmetry.space_group_name_H-M   'P 1'
#
loop_
_entity.id
_entity.type
_entity.pdbx_description
1 polymer ?
#
loop_
_entity_poly.entity_id
_entity_poly.type
_entity_poly.pdbx_seq_one_letter_code
_entity_poly.pdbx_strand_id
1 'polypeptide(L)'
;MAQTPFKLLGLTQDHKDFLHRYAQNELGSSSRTKAILALIDRAMRDEQVQNSSNKNYQDELKNQAIANKQKFIEQHQGTNTKS
;
A
#
# COMPACT_ATOMS: atom_id res chain seq x y z
N MET A 1 12.43 25.44 -17.03
CA MET A 1 12.71 25.07 -15.63
C MET A 1 13.65 23.87 -15.65
N ALA A 2 14.94 24.04 -15.33
CA ALA A 2 15.84 22.89 -15.24
C ALA A 2 15.51 22.10 -13.97
N GLN A 3 15.11 20.83 -14.10
CA GLN A 3 14.92 19.97 -12.94
C GLN A 3 16.28 19.69 -12.30
N THR A 4 16.42 20.06 -11.03
CA THR A 4 17.60 19.71 -10.25
C THR A 4 17.60 18.20 -9.99
N PRO A 5 18.70 17.50 -10.28
CA PRO A 5 18.77 16.07 -10.05
C PRO A 5 18.70 15.76 -8.55
N PHE A 6 17.86 14.81 -8.17
CA PHE A 6 17.76 14.33 -6.80
C PHE A 6 19.07 13.66 -6.38
N LYS A 7 19.69 14.16 -5.31
CA LYS A 7 20.94 13.62 -4.76
C LYS A 7 20.65 12.94 -3.43
N LEU A 8 20.77 11.61 -3.43
CA LEU A 8 20.69 10.81 -2.21
C LEU A 8 22.03 10.90 -1.45
N LEU A 9 21.98 11.41 -0.22
CA LEU A 9 23.12 11.55 0.68
C LEU A 9 23.09 10.47 1.77
N GLY A 10 24.23 10.23 2.44
CA GLY A 10 24.30 9.32 3.60
C GLY A 10 24.50 7.84 3.28
N LEU A 11 24.72 7.47 2.01
CA LEU A 11 25.08 6.09 1.66
C LEU A 11 26.55 5.81 1.98
N THR A 12 26.78 4.83 2.87
CA THR A 12 28.10 4.25 3.12
C THR A 12 28.62 3.51 1.88
N GLN A 13 29.89 3.11 1.90
CA GLN A 13 30.45 2.32 0.79
C GLN A 13 29.75 0.96 0.67
N ASP A 14 29.49 0.29 1.79
CA ASP A 14 28.80 -1.00 1.81
C ASP A 14 27.40 -0.91 1.18
N HIS A 15 26.65 0.18 1.44
CA HIS A 15 25.36 0.40 0.80
C HIS A 15 25.49 0.56 -0.73
N LYS A 16 26.52 1.25 -1.20
CA LYS A 16 26.77 1.43 -2.64
C LYS A 16 27.13 0.11 -3.30
N ASP A 17 27.93 -0.71 -2.64
CA ASP A 17 28.36 -2.01 -3.13
C ASP A 17 27.19 -3.00 -3.16
N PHE A 18 26.35 -2.99 -2.12
CA PHE A 18 25.10 -3.73 -2.10
C PHE A 18 24.20 -3.34 -3.28
N LEU A 19 23.94 -2.04 -3.49
CA LEU A 19 23.08 -1.56 -4.58
C LEU A 19 23.64 -1.95 -5.96
N HIS A 20 24.96 -1.93 -6.11
CA HIS A 20 25.62 -2.35 -7.35
C HIS A 20 25.43 -3.85 -7.60
N ARG A 21 25.69 -4.69 -6.59
CA ARG A 21 25.49 -6.15 -6.68
C ARG A 21 24.03 -6.50 -6.94
N TYR A 22 23.11 -5.84 -6.24
CA TYR A 22 21.67 -6.02 -6.46
C TYR A 22 21.28 -5.68 -7.89
N ALA A 23 21.74 -4.54 -8.43
CA ALA A 23 21.46 -4.18 -9.81
C ALA A 23 21.97 -5.25 -10.79
N GLN A 24 23.17 -5.79 -10.56
CA GLN A 24 23.77 -6.77 -11.47
C GLN A 24 23.02 -8.09 -11.45
N ASN A 25 22.70 -8.58 -10.24
CA ASN A 25 22.10 -9.88 -10.04
C ASN A 25 20.60 -9.89 -10.41
N GLU A 26 19.86 -8.87 -10.00
CA GLU A 26 18.39 -8.86 -10.12
C GLU A 26 17.90 -8.13 -11.37
N LEU A 27 18.65 -7.12 -11.86
CA LEU A 27 18.20 -6.24 -12.94
C LEU A 27 19.07 -6.34 -14.19
N GLY A 28 20.14 -7.14 -14.17
CA GLY A 28 21.12 -7.20 -15.26
C GLY A 28 21.78 -5.85 -15.57
N SER A 29 21.92 -4.98 -14.57
CA SER A 29 22.41 -3.61 -14.72
C SER A 29 23.50 -3.27 -13.71
N SER A 30 24.41 -2.34 -14.00
CA SER A 30 25.34 -1.78 -13.00
C SER A 30 24.82 -0.50 -12.34
N SER A 31 23.61 -0.05 -12.69
CA SER A 31 23.07 1.23 -12.22
C SER A 31 22.50 1.11 -10.80
N ARG A 32 23.20 1.73 -9.84
CA ARG A 32 22.73 1.87 -8.46
C ARG A 32 21.38 2.59 -8.36
N THR A 33 21.13 3.58 -9.22
CA THR A 33 19.84 4.28 -9.27
C THR A 33 18.71 3.33 -9.63
N LYS A 34 18.93 2.42 -10.60
CA LYS A 34 17.94 1.40 -10.95
C LYS A 34 17.65 0.45 -9.79
N ALA A 35 18.68 0.05 -9.03
CA ALA A 35 18.48 -0.77 -7.83
C ALA A 35 17.62 -0.04 -6.79
N ILE A 36 17.91 1.23 -6.49
CA ILE A 36 17.12 2.02 -5.53
C ILE A 36 15.65 2.08 -5.95
N LEU A 37 15.37 2.40 -7.22
CA LEU A 37 14.00 2.47 -7.73
C LEU A 37 13.30 1.12 -7.63
N ALA A 38 13.95 0.04 -8.06
CA ALA A 38 13.37 -1.31 -7.98
C ALA A 38 13.06 -1.75 -6.55
N LEU A 39 13.90 -1.38 -5.57
CA LEU A 39 13.69 -1.65 -4.16
C LEU A 39 12.49 -0.87 -3.61
N ILE A 40 12.36 0.41 -3.96
CA ILE A 40 11.20 1.24 -3.60
C ILE A 40 9.92 0.64 -4.21
N ASP A 41 9.94 0.32 -5.51
CA ASP A 41 8.78 -0.26 -6.19
C ASP A 41 8.36 -1.60 -5.59
N ARG A 42 9.33 -2.41 -5.14
CA ARG A 42 9.05 -3.66 -4.42
C ARG A 42 8.40 -3.38 -3.07
N ALA A 43 8.98 -2.51 -2.24
CA ALA A 43 8.43 -2.17 -0.94
C ALA A 43 7.01 -1.59 -1.05
N MET A 44 6.77 -0.69 -2.01
CA MET A 44 5.46 -0.09 -2.27
C MET A 44 4.42 -1.14 -2.69
N ARG A 45 4.80 -2.11 -3.53
CA ARG A 45 3.90 -3.21 -3.91
C ARG A 45 3.58 -4.12 -2.73
N ASP A 46 4.58 -4.45 -1.92
CA ASP A 46 4.41 -5.30 -0.75
C ASP A 46 3.44 -4.64 0.25
N GLU A 47 3.57 -3.32 0.50
CA GLU A 47 2.61 -2.55 1.29
C GLU A 47 1.21 -2.50 0.69
N GLN A 48 1.11 -2.33 -0.64
CA GLN A 48 -0.18 -2.32 -1.33
C GLN A 48 -0.90 -3.66 -1.17
N VAL A 49 -0.19 -4.78 -1.34
CA VAL A 49 -0.73 -6.13 -1.19
C VAL A 49 -1.30 -6.32 0.22
N GLN A 50 -0.53 -5.94 1.25
CA GLN A 50 -0.96 -6.02 2.66
C GLN A 50 -2.21 -5.17 2.93
N ASN A 51 -2.31 -3.97 2.34
CA ASN A 51 -3.49 -3.11 2.48
C ASN A 51 -4.70 -3.61 1.70
N SER A 52 -4.52 -4.23 0.52
CA SER A 52 -5.64 -4.81 -0.22
C SER A 52 -6.22 -6.07 0.44
N SER A 53 -5.42 -6.87 1.14
CA SER A 53 -5.93 -7.94 2.00
C SER A 53 -6.76 -7.40 3.18
N ASN A 54 -6.46 -6.20 3.67
CA ASN A 54 -7.21 -5.54 4.75
C ASN A 54 -8.48 -4.84 4.26
N LYS A 55 -8.53 -4.40 2.99
CA LYS A 55 -9.73 -3.78 2.38
C LYS A 55 -10.92 -4.72 2.29
N ASN A 56 -10.72 -5.98 1.88
CA ASN A 56 -11.82 -6.96 1.84
C ASN A 56 -12.45 -7.18 3.22
N TYR A 57 -11.63 -7.24 4.27
CA TYR A 57 -12.12 -7.42 5.64
C TYR A 57 -12.85 -6.18 6.16
N GLN A 58 -12.38 -4.98 5.82
CA GLN A 58 -13.07 -3.72 6.16
C GLN A 58 -14.41 -3.58 5.44
N ASP A 59 -14.52 -4.04 4.19
CA ASP A 59 -15.79 -3.99 3.44
C ASP A 59 -16.84 -4.96 4.02
N GLU A 60 -16.46 -6.16 4.44
CA GLU A 60 -17.38 -7.11 5.09
C GLU A 60 -17.95 -6.57 6.42
N LEU A 61 -17.08 -6.03 7.28
CA LEU A 61 -17.49 -5.47 8.57
C LEU A 61 -18.41 -4.25 8.39
N LYS A 62 -18.09 -3.39 7.41
CA LYS A 62 -18.89 -2.21 7.08
C LYS A 62 -20.25 -2.61 6.53
N ASN A 63 -20.31 -3.62 5.67
CA ASN A 63 -21.55 -4.15 5.13
C ASN A 63 -22.42 -4.80 6.22
N GLN A 64 -21.82 -5.56 7.15
CA GLN A 64 -22.52 -6.10 8.32
C GLN A 64 -23.07 -4.98 9.22
N ALA A 65 -22.29 -3.93 9.49
CA ALA A 65 -22.75 -2.81 10.31
C ALA A 65 -23.94 -2.07 9.67
N ILE A 66 -23.93 -1.89 8.34
CA ILE A 66 -25.05 -1.30 7.59
C ILE A 66 -26.29 -2.20 7.68
N ALA A 67 -26.14 -3.51 7.46
CA ALA A 67 -27.24 -4.47 7.54
C ALA A 67 -27.84 -4.52 8.96
N ASN A 68 -27.01 -4.50 10.00
CA ASN A 68 -27.46 -4.48 11.38
C ASN A 68 -28.22 -3.19 11.72
N LYS A 69 -27.75 -2.04 11.24
CA LYS A 69 -28.46 -0.75 11.39
C LYS A 69 -29.83 -0.79 10.72
N GLN A 70 -29.95 -1.33 9.51
CA GLN A 70 -31.22 -1.43 8.78
C GLN A 70 -32.22 -2.33 9.52
N LYS A 71 -31.79 -3.51 9.97
CA LYS A 71 -32.63 -4.41 10.79
C LYS A 71 -33.12 -3.73 12.07
N PHE A 72 -32.24 -3.00 12.76
CA PHE A 72 -32.62 -2.25 13.95
C PHE A 72 -33.68 -1.19 13.65
N ILE A 73 -33.52 -0.45 12.55
CA ILE A 73 -34.50 0.54 12.09
C ILE A 73 -35.85 -0.13 11.77
N GLU A 74 -35.87 -1.24 11.03
CA GLU A 74 -37.10 -1.97 10.70
C GLU A 74 -37.83 -2.48 11.95
N GLN A 75 -37.09 -3.05 12.90
CA GLN A 75 -37.65 -3.58 14.15
C GLN A 75 -38.22 -2.49 15.06
N HIS A 76 -37.65 -1.29 15.06
CA HIS A 76 -38.01 -0.21 15.99
C HIS A 76 -38.82 0.94 15.35
N GLN A 77 -38.86 1.06 14.03
CA GLN A 77 -39.67 2.05 13.31
C GLN A 77 -40.93 1.45 12.66
N GLY A 78 -41.08 0.12 12.64
CA GLY A 78 -42.27 -0.57 12.15
C GLY A 78 -43.51 -0.50 13.06
N THR A 79 -43.43 0.06 14.27
CA THR A 79 -44.55 0.09 15.23
C THR A 79 -45.27 1.43 15.33
N ASN A 80 -45.35 2.23 14.26
CA ASN A 80 -46.14 3.46 14.33
C ASN A 80 -46.82 3.90 13.03
N THR A 81 -47.58 3.01 12.37
CA THR A 81 -48.68 3.42 11.48
C THR A 81 -49.77 2.36 11.42
N LYS A 82 -50.65 2.32 12.43
CA LYS A 82 -52.09 2.03 12.28
C LYS A 82 -52.78 2.15 13.63
N SER A 83 -53.44 3.28 13.85
CA SER A 83 -54.79 3.35 14.42
C SER A 83 -55.36 4.75 14.21
#